data_AF-A0A2S0RJT7-F1
#
_entry.id   AF-A0A2S0RJT7-F1
#
_cell.length_a   1.000
_cell.length_b   1.000
_cell.length_c   1.000
_cell.angle_alpha   90.00
_cell.angle_beta   90.00
_cell.angle_gamma   90.00
#
_symmetry.space_group_name_H-M   'P 1'
#
loop_
_entity.id
_entity.type
_entity.pdbx_description
1 polymer ?
#
loop_
_entity_poly.entity_id
_entity_poly.type
_entity_poly.pdbx_seq_one_letter_code
_entity_poly.pdbx_strand_id
1 'polypeptide(L)'
;MKIKNHELRFPIILNLVLLTIMYTDFFIPSDNIVEEKFASFDASVKEAAYHPKYGGETEIRYYLECQSGKQYYLYNFPENDIVEIGHKIYITKTFLFSKVKYFQVSLDSEKRPLSLLYYGLFAYIISACAFVTLLSIFVVNKYLDFLLAFSTVFICIITLIYFTLYS
;
A
#
# COMPACT_ATOMS: atom_id res chain seq x y z
N MET A 1 -13.76 8.75 36.45
CA MET A 1 -13.02 8.84 35.18
C MET A 1 -13.38 10.15 34.50
N LYS A 2 -12.53 11.18 34.57
CA LYS A 2 -12.85 12.52 34.01
C LYS A 2 -12.51 12.51 32.52
N ILE A 3 -13.54 12.43 31.68
CA ILE A 3 -13.41 12.68 30.23
C ILE A 3 -13.31 14.20 30.05
N LYS A 4 -12.09 14.74 30.10
CA LYS A 4 -11.80 16.12 29.69
C LYS A 4 -10.45 16.15 28.97
N ASN A 5 -10.50 16.06 27.66
CA ASN A 5 -9.51 16.60 26.73
C ASN A 5 -10.25 16.96 25.45
N HIS A 6 -10.88 18.14 25.42
CA HIS A 6 -11.60 18.63 24.23
C HIS A 6 -10.65 18.88 23.05
N GLU A 7 -9.39 19.18 23.34
CA GLU A 7 -8.33 19.49 22.36
C GLU A 7 -7.84 18.25 21.61
N LEU A 8 -7.84 17.08 22.23
CA LEU A 8 -7.40 15.82 21.61
C LEU A 8 -8.51 15.06 20.89
N ARG A 9 -9.77 15.50 21.00
CA ARG A 9 -10.89 14.88 20.29
C ARG A 9 -10.74 14.97 18.78
N PHE A 10 -10.21 16.09 18.28
CA PHE A 10 -10.02 16.29 16.85
C PHE A 10 -9.00 15.30 16.26
N PRO A 11 -7.76 15.17 16.81
CA PRO A 11 -6.82 14.14 16.38
C PRO A 11 -7.38 12.72 16.44
N ILE A 12 -8.12 12.37 17.50
CA ILE A 12 -8.74 11.04 17.63
C ILE A 12 -9.75 10.80 16.51
N ILE A 13 -10.68 11.73 16.29
CA ILE A 13 -11.71 11.61 15.25
C ILE A 13 -11.07 11.56 13.86
N LEU A 14 -10.09 12.43 13.59
CA LEU A 14 -9.36 12.46 12.33
C LEU A 14 -8.68 11.12 12.06
N ASN A 15 -7.93 10.59 13.03
CA ASN A 15 -7.26 9.30 12.89
C ASN A 15 -8.27 8.18 12.65
N LEU A 16 -9.37 8.14 13.40
CA LEU A 16 -10.41 7.12 13.21
C LEU A 16 -11.00 7.17 11.79
N VAL A 17 -11.28 8.36 11.26
CA VAL A 17 -11.80 8.52 9.90
C VAL A 17 -10.79 8.04 8.86
N LEU A 18 -9.54 8.52 8.94
CA LEU A 18 -8.49 8.15 7.98
C LEU A 18 -8.18 6.65 8.04
N LEU A 19 -8.03 6.10 9.24
CA LEU A 19 -7.83 4.67 9.45
C LEU A 19 -9.00 3.85 8.90
N THR A 20 -10.25 4.29 9.10
CA THR A 20 -11.43 3.58 8.58
C THR A 20 -11.43 3.57 7.06
N ILE A 21 -11.15 4.71 6.40
CA ILE A 21 -11.09 4.80 4.94
C ILE A 21 -10.01 3.87 4.40
N MET A 22 -8.79 3.96 4.95
CA MET A 22 -7.67 3.12 4.53
C MET A 22 -7.94 1.64 4.78
N TYR A 23 -8.49 1.29 5.94
CA TYR A 23 -8.78 -0.09 6.29
C TYR A 23 -9.86 -0.68 5.39
N THR A 24 -10.93 0.09 5.14
CA THR A 24 -12.04 -0.30 4.26
C THR A 24 -11.54 -0.52 2.84
N ASP A 25 -10.77 0.42 2.29
CA ASP A 25 -10.27 0.30 0.91
C ASP A 25 -9.28 -0.86 0.75
N PHE A 26 -8.41 -1.06 1.75
CA PHE A 26 -7.30 -1.99 1.66
C PHE A 26 -7.65 -3.40 2.09
N PHE A 27 -8.43 -3.62 3.16
CA PHE A 27 -8.70 -4.96 3.70
C PHE A 27 -9.97 -5.60 3.18
N ILE A 28 -10.98 -4.83 2.78
CA ILE A 28 -12.19 -5.42 2.18
C ILE A 28 -11.80 -6.03 0.83
N PRO A 29 -12.11 -7.33 0.60
CA PRO A 29 -11.89 -7.94 -0.69
C PRO A 29 -12.72 -7.18 -1.73
N SER A 30 -12.05 -6.68 -2.77
CA SER A 30 -12.74 -6.14 -3.93
C SER A 30 -13.15 -7.29 -4.84
N ASP A 31 -14.41 -7.28 -5.28
CA ASP A 31 -14.87 -8.17 -6.36
C ASP A 31 -14.24 -7.79 -7.72
N ASN A 32 -13.53 -6.66 -7.80
CA ASN A 32 -12.81 -6.22 -8.99
C ASN A 32 -11.49 -6.99 -9.16
N ILE A 33 -11.60 -8.27 -9.48
CA ILE A 33 -10.51 -9.08 -9.99
C ILE A 33 -10.49 -8.90 -11.51
N VAL A 34 -9.43 -8.28 -12.02
CA VAL A 34 -9.18 -8.21 -13.45
C VAL A 34 -8.34 -9.42 -13.85
N GLU A 35 -8.87 -10.25 -14.74
CA GLU A 35 -8.12 -11.34 -15.34
C GLU A 35 -7.44 -10.85 -16.63
N GLU A 36 -6.12 -10.97 -16.70
CA GLU A 36 -5.33 -10.66 -17.89
C GLU A 36 -4.37 -11.81 -18.22
N LYS A 37 -3.81 -11.81 -19.43
CA LYS A 37 -2.79 -12.78 -19.84
C LYS A 37 -1.42 -12.14 -19.83
N PHE A 38 -0.45 -12.85 -19.27
CA PHE A 38 0.94 -12.42 -19.25
C PHE A 38 1.52 -12.31 -20.66
N ALA A 39 2.25 -11.22 -20.93
CA ALA A 39 3.07 -11.06 -22.13
C ALA A 39 4.57 -11.08 -21.79
N SER A 40 5.02 -10.18 -20.92
CA SER A 40 6.45 -9.99 -20.63
C SER A 40 6.64 -9.24 -19.31
N PHE A 41 7.85 -9.35 -18.75
CA PHE A 41 8.35 -8.38 -17.79
C PHE A 41 9.30 -7.42 -18.50
N ASP A 42 9.12 -6.13 -18.26
CA ASP A 42 10.02 -5.09 -18.75
C ASP A 42 10.70 -4.39 -17.56
N ALA A 43 11.95 -3.96 -17.74
CA ALA A 43 12.70 -3.21 -16.75
C ALA A 43 13.12 -1.87 -17.36
N SER A 44 12.42 -0.81 -16.98
CA SER A 44 12.83 0.55 -17.35
C SER A 44 13.91 1.02 -16.38
N VAL A 45 15.10 1.27 -16.91
CA VAL A 45 16.15 1.97 -16.16
C VAL A 45 15.96 3.46 -16.40
N LYS A 46 15.52 4.19 -15.37
CA LYS A 46 15.63 5.65 -15.36
C LYS A 46 16.93 6.03 -14.69
N GLU A 47 17.88 6.51 -15.49
CA GLU A 47 19.03 7.24 -14.95
C GLU A 47 18.53 8.56 -14.38
N ALA A 48 18.63 8.74 -13.06
CA ALA A 48 18.40 10.04 -12.45
C ALA A 48 19.40 11.05 -13.05
N ALA A 49 18.92 12.25 -13.40
CA ALA A 49 19.77 13.29 -13.98
C ALA A 49 21.03 13.49 -13.13
N TYR A 50 22.19 13.38 -13.77
CA TYR A 50 23.51 13.31 -13.15
C TYR A 50 23.73 14.50 -12.19
N HIS A 51 23.59 14.26 -10.88
CA HIS A 51 23.96 15.25 -9.87
C HIS A 51 25.43 15.02 -9.49
N PRO A 52 26.37 15.92 -9.83
CA PRO A 52 27.81 15.66 -9.71
C PRO A 52 28.35 15.48 -8.27
N LYS A 53 27.49 15.57 -7.25
CA LYS A 53 27.85 15.37 -5.82
C LYS A 53 27.36 14.05 -5.22
N TYR A 54 26.40 13.39 -5.86
CA TYR A 54 25.78 12.15 -5.37
C TYR A 54 25.64 11.29 -6.61
N GLY A 55 26.52 10.29 -6.79
CA GLY A 55 26.54 9.44 -7.98
C GLY A 55 25.12 9.03 -8.38
N GLY A 56 24.80 9.12 -9.66
CA GLY A 56 23.44 8.88 -10.14
C GLY A 56 22.92 7.53 -9.64
N GLU A 57 21.87 7.55 -8.84
CA GLU A 57 21.20 6.32 -8.43
C GLU A 57 20.39 5.82 -9.62
N THR A 58 20.74 4.63 -10.10
CA THR A 58 20.02 3.93 -11.15
C THR A 58 18.72 3.38 -10.55
N GLU A 59 17.57 3.99 -10.84
CA GLU A 59 16.27 3.45 -10.43
C GLU A 59 15.79 2.45 -11.50
N ILE A 60 15.83 1.16 -11.15
CA ILE A 60 15.27 0.09 -11.99
C ILE A 60 13.79 -0.05 -11.64
N ARG A 61 12.92 0.19 -12.62
CA ARG A 61 11.47 0.03 -12.48
C ARG A 61 11.01 -1.19 -13.25
N TYR A 62 10.40 -2.15 -12.57
CA TYR A 62 9.87 -3.36 -13.21
C TYR A 62 8.43 -3.14 -13.61
N TYR A 63 8.04 -3.64 -14.78
CA TYR A 63 6.68 -3.59 -15.28
C TYR A 63 6.24 -4.98 -15.71
N LEU A 64 5.01 -5.33 -15.35
CA LEU A 64 4.26 -6.45 -15.88
C LEU A 64 3.50 -5.97 -17.10
N GLU A 65 3.82 -6.51 -18.27
CA GLU A 65 3.06 -6.27 -19.49
C GLU A 65 2.08 -7.42 -19.73
N CYS A 66 0.84 -7.04 -20.01
CA CYS A 66 -0.23 -7.97 -20.36
C CYS A 66 -0.45 -7.99 -21.87
N GLN A 67 -0.97 -9.10 -22.41
CA GLN A 67 -1.28 -9.22 -23.85
C GLN A 67 -2.33 -8.20 -24.34
N SER A 68 -3.06 -7.59 -23.41
CA SER A 68 -3.97 -6.47 -23.68
C SER A 68 -3.26 -5.16 -24.05
N GLY A 69 -1.93 -5.10 -23.89
CA GLY A 69 -1.13 -3.87 -24.01
C GLY A 69 -1.09 -3.01 -22.75
N LYS A 70 -1.75 -3.43 -21.67
CA LYS A 70 -1.67 -2.74 -20.37
C LYS A 70 -0.38 -3.09 -19.65
N GLN A 71 0.21 -2.08 -19.04
CA GLN A 71 1.42 -2.19 -18.24
C GLN A 71 1.12 -1.86 -16.78
N TYR A 72 1.64 -2.68 -15.88
CA TYR A 72 1.46 -2.52 -14.44
C TYR A 72 2.81 -2.48 -13.75
N TYR A 73 3.06 -1.47 -12.92
CA TYR A 73 4.32 -1.35 -12.19
C TYR A 73 4.45 -2.44 -11.12
N LEU A 74 5.62 -3.07 -11.08
CA LEU A 74 6.06 -4.02 -10.07
C LEU A 74 7.20 -3.40 -9.28
N TYR A 75 7.10 -3.46 -7.95
CA TYR A 75 8.16 -2.94 -7.08
C TYR A 75 9.39 -3.85 -7.07
N ASN A 76 9.17 -5.18 -7.13
CA ASN A 76 10.22 -6.18 -7.21
C ASN A 76 9.98 -7.08 -8.41
N PHE A 77 11.05 -7.47 -9.09
CA PHE A 77 11.02 -8.54 -10.07
C PHE A 77 10.71 -9.86 -9.34
N PRO A 78 9.82 -10.71 -9.88
CA PRO A 78 9.61 -12.04 -9.29
C PRO A 78 10.92 -12.82 -9.31
N GLU A 79 11.42 -13.24 -8.15
CA GLU A 79 12.69 -13.97 -8.02
C GLU A 79 12.67 -15.34 -8.72
N ASN A 80 11.50 -15.81 -9.15
CA ASN A 80 11.35 -17.07 -9.84
C ASN A 80 10.70 -16.82 -11.21
N ASP A 81 11.37 -17.27 -12.28
CA ASP A 81 10.90 -17.29 -13.69
C ASP A 81 9.74 -18.30 -13.89
N ILE A 82 8.73 -18.26 -13.03
CA ILE A 82 7.61 -19.23 -13.05
C ILE A 82 6.52 -18.79 -14.05
N VAL A 83 6.63 -17.61 -14.66
CA VAL A 83 5.55 -17.08 -15.51
C VAL A 83 5.95 -17.16 -16.98
N GLU A 84 5.30 -18.07 -17.70
CA GLU A 84 5.42 -18.15 -19.16
C GLU A 84 4.34 -17.31 -19.86
N ILE A 85 4.64 -16.87 -21.08
CA ILE A 85 3.72 -16.11 -21.93
C ILE A 85 2.38 -16.83 -22.04
N GLY A 86 1.28 -16.09 -21.81
CA GLY A 86 -0.08 -16.62 -21.88
C GLY A 86 -0.67 -17.13 -20.57
N HIS A 87 0.12 -17.23 -19.49
CA HIS A 87 -0.42 -17.52 -18.15
C HIS A 87 -1.44 -16.46 -17.71
N LYS A 88 -2.46 -16.92 -16.98
CA LYS A 88 -3.49 -16.05 -16.40
C LYS A 88 -2.94 -15.33 -15.18
N ILE A 89 -3.02 -14.01 -15.21
CA ILE A 89 -2.71 -13.12 -14.10
C ILE A 89 -4.02 -12.55 -13.58
N TYR A 90 -4.22 -12.65 -12.28
CA TYR A 90 -5.30 -12.04 -11.56
C TYR A 90 -4.78 -10.80 -10.84
N ILE A 91 -5.33 -9.65 -11.24
CA ILE A 91 -4.98 -8.34 -10.68
C ILE A 91 -6.11 -7.96 -9.75
N THR A 92 -5.84 -7.95 -8.44
CA THR A 92 -6.84 -7.54 -7.46
C THR A 92 -6.69 -6.06 -7.18
N LYS A 93 -7.80 -5.34 -7.27
CA LYS A 93 -7.86 -3.91 -6.99
C LYS A 93 -8.37 -3.62 -5.58
N THR A 94 -8.12 -2.41 -5.07
CA THR A 94 -8.70 -1.92 -3.83
C THR A 94 -10.17 -1.60 -4.03
N PHE A 95 -10.94 -1.57 -2.93
CA PHE A 95 -12.40 -1.53 -2.99
C PHE A 95 -12.96 -0.17 -3.48
N LEU A 96 -12.51 0.93 -2.88
CA LEU A 96 -12.96 2.30 -3.16
C LEU A 96 -12.18 2.94 -4.31
N PHE A 97 -10.85 2.84 -4.31
CA PHE A 97 -10.01 3.58 -5.27
C PHE A 97 -9.63 2.76 -6.50
N SER A 98 -10.01 1.47 -6.56
CA SER A 98 -9.69 0.58 -7.69
C SER A 98 -8.20 0.52 -8.03
N LYS A 99 -7.32 0.73 -7.04
CA LYS A 99 -5.87 0.74 -7.18
C LYS A 99 -5.34 -0.69 -7.12
N VAL A 100 -4.23 -1.00 -7.79
CA VAL A 100 -3.72 -2.38 -7.77
C VAL A 100 -3.18 -2.73 -6.39
N LYS A 101 -3.78 -3.73 -5.75
CA LYS A 101 -3.46 -4.18 -4.39
C LYS A 101 -2.43 -5.31 -4.39
N TYR A 102 -2.61 -6.30 -5.25
CA TYR A 102 -1.69 -7.43 -5.41
C TYR A 102 -1.90 -8.15 -6.74
N PHE A 103 -0.87 -8.88 -7.16
CA PHE A 103 -0.88 -9.74 -8.35
C PHE A 103 -0.83 -11.22 -7.93
N GLN A 104 -1.65 -12.05 -8.56
CA GLN A 104 -1.60 -13.50 -8.45
C GLN A 104 -1.48 -14.13 -9.83
N VAL A 105 -0.67 -15.18 -9.96
CA VAL A 105 -0.61 -15.99 -11.18
C VAL A 105 -1.22 -17.35 -10.93
N SER A 106 -1.99 -17.84 -11.89
CA SER A 106 -2.48 -19.22 -11.90
C SER A 106 -1.39 -20.14 -12.44
N LEU A 107 -0.90 -21.06 -11.63
CA LEU A 107 0.04 -22.11 -12.00
C LEU A 107 -0.56 -23.45 -11.61
N ASP A 108 -0.83 -24.32 -12.57
CA ASP A 108 -1.27 -25.71 -12.33
C ASP A 108 -2.33 -25.87 -11.23
N SER A 109 -3.37 -25.04 -11.26
CA SER A 109 -4.49 -24.99 -10.29
C SER A 109 -4.23 -24.25 -8.96
N GLU A 110 -3.01 -23.78 -8.72
CA GLU A 110 -2.65 -22.95 -7.57
C GLU A 110 -2.55 -21.47 -7.95
N LYS A 111 -2.99 -20.57 -7.07
CA LYS A 111 -2.76 -19.12 -7.19
C LYS A 111 -1.56 -18.73 -6.36
N ARG A 112 -0.48 -18.25 -6.99
CA ARG A 112 0.72 -17.79 -6.30
C ARG A 112 0.84 -16.26 -6.36
N PRO A 113 1.13 -15.58 -5.23
CA PRO A 113 1.33 -14.14 -5.23
C PRO A 113 2.63 -13.81 -5.95
N LEU A 114 2.58 -12.85 -6.89
CA LEU A 114 3.75 -12.47 -7.68
C LEU A 114 4.53 -11.28 -7.08
N SER A 115 3.81 -10.37 -6.43
CA SER A 115 4.38 -9.27 -5.67
C SER A 115 3.38 -8.80 -4.64
N LEU A 116 3.86 -8.63 -3.40
CA LEU A 116 3.12 -8.01 -2.31
C LEU A 116 3.70 -6.63 -2.09
N LEU A 117 2.91 -5.61 -2.41
CA LEU A 117 3.30 -4.22 -2.28
C LEU A 117 3.33 -3.87 -0.78
N TYR A 118 4.51 -3.89 -0.14
CA TYR A 118 4.77 -3.50 1.27
C TYR A 118 3.67 -3.85 2.30
N TYR A 119 2.93 -4.94 2.05
CA TYR A 119 1.66 -5.24 2.73
C TYR A 119 1.85 -5.40 4.23
N GLY A 120 2.94 -6.07 4.62
CA GLY A 120 3.28 -6.26 6.03
C GLY A 120 3.57 -4.93 6.73
N LEU A 121 4.52 -4.15 6.23
CA LEU A 121 4.99 -2.95 6.89
C LEU A 121 3.87 -1.89 7.00
N PHE A 122 3.10 -1.69 5.93
CA PHE A 122 1.95 -0.78 5.93
C PHE A 122 0.85 -1.24 6.90
N ALA A 123 0.51 -2.53 6.91
CA ALA A 123 -0.47 -3.10 7.84
C ALA A 123 -0.01 -2.97 9.31
N TYR A 124 1.27 -3.19 9.60
CA TYR A 124 1.81 -3.03 10.95
C TYR A 124 1.74 -1.58 11.43
N ILE A 125 2.10 -0.61 10.59
CA ILE A 125 2.04 0.81 10.95
C ILE A 125 0.60 1.26 11.18
N ILE A 126 -0.33 0.90 10.29
CA ILE A 126 -1.76 1.22 10.45
C ILE A 126 -2.32 0.60 11.73
N SER A 127 -1.99 -0.67 12.01
CA SER A 127 -2.45 -1.38 13.21
C SER A 127 -1.91 -0.74 14.49
N ALA A 128 -0.63 -0.33 14.51
CA ALA A 128 -0.04 0.36 15.65
C ALA A 128 -0.72 1.73 15.89
N CYS A 129 -0.99 2.47 14.82
CA CYS A 129 -1.68 3.77 14.90
C CYS A 129 -3.14 3.62 15.37
N ALA A 130 -3.83 2.59 14.89
CA ALA A 130 -5.17 2.24 15.36
C ALA A 130 -5.17 1.89 16.85
N PHE A 131 -4.20 1.09 17.30
CA PHE A 131 -4.05 0.75 18.70
C PHE A 131 -3.85 1.99 19.58
N VAL A 132 -2.92 2.88 19.22
CA VAL A 132 -2.69 4.14 19.96
C VAL A 132 -3.94 5.02 19.97
N THR A 133 -4.62 5.14 18.84
CA THR A 133 -5.85 5.94 18.73
C THR A 133 -6.97 5.37 19.61
N LEU A 134 -7.18 4.06 19.60
CA LEU A 134 -8.16 3.38 20.46
C LEU A 134 -7.81 3.52 21.94
N LEU A 135 -6.55 3.32 22.31
CA LEU A 135 -6.10 3.46 23.69
C LEU A 135 -6.35 4.89 24.20
N SER A 136 -6.14 5.90 23.34
CA SER A 136 -6.36 7.33 23.64
C SER A 136 -7.82 7.71 23.86
N ILE A 137 -8.78 6.85 23.46
CA ILE A 137 -10.20 7.04 23.76
C ILE A 137 -10.48 6.73 25.24
N PHE A 138 -9.84 5.70 25.78
CA PHE A 138 -10.13 5.19 27.12
C PHE A 138 -9.15 5.68 28.18
N VAL A 139 -7.90 5.93 27.81
CA VAL A 139 -6.83 6.32 28.73
C VAL A 139 -6.38 7.74 28.40
N VAL A 140 -6.13 8.54 29.43
CA VAL A 140 -5.59 9.90 29.28
C VAL A 140 -4.28 9.96 30.05
N ASN A 141 -3.17 10.16 29.33
CA ASN A 141 -1.82 10.29 29.88
C ASN A 141 -0.96 11.11 28.91
N LYS A 142 -0.12 12.00 29.42
CA LYS A 142 0.81 12.83 28.63
C LYS A 142 1.63 12.03 27.61
N TYR A 143 2.09 10.83 27.97
CA TYR A 143 2.82 9.95 27.05
C TYR A 143 1.94 9.48 25.89
N LEU A 144 0.68 9.18 26.18
CA LEU A 144 -0.28 8.74 25.18
C LEU A 144 -0.71 9.89 24.27
N ASP A 145 -0.86 11.10 24.82
CA ASP A 145 -1.15 12.31 24.04
C ASP A 145 -0.03 12.58 23.02
N PHE A 146 1.24 12.40 23.43
CA PHE A 146 2.40 12.49 22.53
C PHE A 146 2.38 11.41 21.45
N LEU A 147 2.13 10.15 21.83
CA LEU A 147 2.03 9.04 20.87
C LEU A 147 0.87 9.24 19.87
N LEU A 148 -0.25 9.79 20.32
CA LEU A 148 -1.39 10.12 19.46
C LEU A 148 -1.03 11.22 18.46
N ALA A 149 -0.36 12.29 18.90
CA ALA A 149 0.10 13.34 18.00
C ALA A 149 1.06 12.79 16.94
N PHE A 150 2.01 11.95 17.37
CA PHE A 150 2.93 11.27 16.46
C PHE A 150 2.20 10.36 15.46
N SER A 151 1.27 9.53 15.96
CA SER A 151 0.43 8.66 15.14
C SER A 151 -0.40 9.45 14.12
N THR A 152 -0.91 10.62 14.51
CA THR A 152 -1.68 11.50 13.62
C THR A 152 -0.84 11.99 12.45
N VAL A 153 0.39 12.45 12.72
CA VAL A 153 1.32 12.87 11.65
C VAL A 153 1.62 11.71 10.70
N PHE A 154 1.89 10.52 11.24
CA PHE A 154 2.15 9.33 10.42
C PHE A 154 0.94 8.92 9.58
N ILE A 155 -0.25 8.82 10.16
CA ILE A 155 -1.48 8.49 9.41
C ILE A 155 -1.70 9.51 8.30
N CYS A 156 -1.55 10.81 8.56
CA CYS A 156 -1.72 11.85 7.54
C CYS A 156 -0.73 11.68 6.38
N ILE A 157 0.57 11.48 6.67
CA ILE A 157 1.59 11.27 5.62
C ILE A 157 1.28 10.02 4.81
N ILE A 158 0.98 8.91 5.48
CA ILE A 158 0.70 7.63 4.82
C ILE A 158 -0.56 7.73 3.98
N THR A 159 -1.62 8.37 4.50
CA THR A 159 -2.87 8.58 3.75
C THR A 159 -2.63 9.47 2.53
N LEU A 160 -1.79 10.50 2.66
CA LEU A 160 -1.45 11.37 1.54
C LEU A 160 -0.67 10.61 0.46
N ILE A 161 0.38 9.85 0.84
CA ILE A 161 1.11 8.96 -0.07
C ILE A 161 0.16 7.94 -0.72
N TYR A 162 -0.76 7.37 0.06
CA TYR A 162 -1.74 6.43 -0.43
C TYR A 162 -2.66 7.03 -1.50
N PHE A 163 -3.09 8.29 -1.31
CA PHE A 163 -3.92 8.98 -2.29
C PHE A 163 -3.15 9.42 -3.52
N THR A 164 -1.97 10.03 -3.37
CA THR A 164 -1.24 10.69 -4.47
C THR A 164 -0.31 9.77 -5.24
N LEU A 165 0.36 8.83 -4.59
CA LEU A 165 1.42 8.03 -5.21
C LEU A 165 0.87 6.78 -5.91
N TYR A 166 -0.34 6.38 -5.55
CA TYR A 166 -1.03 5.25 -6.15
C TYR A 166 -2.22 5.68 -7.04
N SER A 167 -2.38 6.98 -7.35
CA SER A 167 -3.37 7.48 -8.33
C SER A 167 -2.77 7.49 -9.72
#